data_AF-B4JVD9-F1
#
_entry.id   AF-B4JVD9-F1
#
_cell.length_a   1.000
_cell.length_b   1.000
_cell.length_c   1.000
_cell.angle_alpha   90.00
_cell.angle_beta   90.00
_cell.angle_gamma   90.00
#
_symmetry.space_group_name_H-M   'P 1'
#
loop_
_entity.id
_entity.type
_entity.pdbx_description
1 polymer ?
#
loop_
_entity_poly.entity_id
_entity_poly.type
_entity_poly.pdbx_seq_one_letter_code
_entity_poly.pdbx_strand_id
1 'polypeptide(L)'
;MADPKFQNLPGIAYDQPDVYETADDPEVDTSDYYEEEPENEAIERMHISPSVAHKRFSSATLEGNVDFTDRIGRRLCRGYDVRGGEYVLVGQGERETPMQKCQRLQIEMNELLNEVAALQVDRKIADEEKQSYDAVATVISTAKRVLDTLKLEQVLGKEQMPNDKQVKALVAQVEEFKQSGVLTALPTPGTDLAATARVAQLEQRLHQLEQAVGAQPEKLSRLTAITNTSNVLEAVRHLSTKAALLQPDKLDAIEQRLSSLTGKMDAIAEKASGSAQDAKRDQKISELYDIAKRTEPVVEILPHVIERMQALESLHKYANNFAKIIAEIEQKQGTITTSLVNNKELLHSVQETFAQNLETINSKVAKVDQRVTAITSAK
;
A
#
# COMPACT_ATOMS: atom_id res chain seq x y z
N MET A 1 -7.20 -20.94 -45.88
CA MET A 1 -7.79 -19.97 -46.83
C MET A 1 -6.96 -18.70 -46.75
N ALA A 2 -6.52 -18.14 -47.88
CA ALA A 2 -5.71 -16.93 -47.88
C ALA A 2 -6.48 -15.75 -47.26
N ASP A 3 -5.81 -14.93 -46.45
CA ASP A 3 -6.38 -13.70 -45.93
C ASP A 3 -6.71 -12.75 -47.11
N PRO A 4 -7.95 -12.24 -47.21
CA PRO A 4 -8.37 -11.34 -48.29
C PRO A 4 -7.48 -10.10 -48.43
N LYS A 5 -6.78 -9.69 -47.37
CA LYS A 5 -5.84 -8.56 -47.41
C LYS A 5 -4.64 -8.80 -48.33
N PHE A 6 -4.21 -10.05 -48.51
CA PHE A 6 -2.97 -10.39 -49.22
C PHE A 6 -3.20 -11.04 -50.59
N GLN A 7 -4.43 -11.43 -50.91
CA GLN A 7 -4.81 -12.20 -52.10
C GLN A 7 -4.34 -11.60 -53.45
N ASN A 8 -4.23 -10.27 -53.55
CA ASN A 8 -3.88 -9.56 -54.79
C ASN A 8 -2.42 -9.07 -54.82
N LEU A 9 -1.62 -9.39 -53.80
CA LEU A 9 -0.22 -8.98 -53.76
C LEU A 9 0.65 -10.03 -54.46
N PRO A 10 1.50 -9.63 -55.42
CA PRO A 10 2.48 -10.55 -56.01
C PRO A 10 3.56 -10.90 -54.98
N GLY A 11 4.07 -12.14 -55.03
CA GLY A 11 5.20 -12.58 -54.19
C GLY A 11 4.85 -13.06 -52.78
N ILE A 12 3.57 -13.30 -52.48
CA ILE A 12 3.15 -13.94 -51.22
C ILE A 12 3.20 -15.47 -51.37
N ALA A 13 3.87 -16.15 -50.46
CA ALA A 13 3.91 -17.60 -50.40
C ALA A 13 2.69 -18.13 -49.64
N TYR A 14 1.80 -18.85 -50.33
CA TYR A 14 0.56 -19.41 -49.74
C TYR A 14 0.70 -20.87 -49.28
N ASP A 15 1.69 -21.59 -49.82
CA ASP A 15 1.90 -23.03 -49.59
C ASP A 15 3.09 -23.30 -48.66
N GLN A 16 3.48 -22.32 -47.85
CA GLN A 16 4.53 -22.45 -46.85
C GLN A 16 3.92 -22.41 -45.44
N PRO A 17 4.47 -23.16 -44.47
CA PRO A 17 4.07 -23.01 -43.08
C PRO A 17 4.41 -21.60 -42.58
N ASP A 18 3.52 -21.03 -41.77
CA ASP A 18 3.72 -19.68 -41.20
C ASP A 18 4.92 -19.62 -40.23
N VAL A 19 5.26 -20.75 -39.59
CA VAL A 19 6.33 -20.87 -38.60
C VAL A 19 7.16 -22.11 -38.89
N TYR A 20 8.49 -21.95 -38.89
CA TYR A 20 9.46 -23.05 -38.94
C TYR A 20 10.12 -23.18 -37.57
N GLU A 21 9.63 -24.11 -36.76
CA GLU A 21 10.14 -24.38 -35.41
C GLU A 21 10.76 -25.77 -35.32
N THR A 22 11.70 -25.94 -34.39
CA THR A 22 12.18 -27.26 -33.98
C THR A 22 11.07 -27.99 -33.24
N ALA A 23 11.07 -29.32 -33.26
CA ALA A 23 10.11 -30.08 -32.46
C ALA A 23 10.23 -29.67 -30.99
N ASP A 24 9.09 -29.37 -30.36
CA ASP A 24 9.02 -29.15 -28.92
C ASP A 24 9.35 -30.46 -28.21
N ASP A 25 10.63 -30.67 -27.94
CA ASP A 25 11.06 -31.67 -26.98
C ASP A 25 10.61 -31.19 -25.60
N PRO A 26 9.94 -32.04 -24.79
CA PRO A 26 9.56 -31.64 -23.45
C PRO A 26 10.83 -31.27 -22.68
N GLU A 27 10.98 -29.99 -22.37
CA GLU A 27 12.04 -29.54 -21.49
C GLU A 27 11.93 -30.37 -20.20
N VAL A 28 13.06 -30.90 -19.72
CA VAL A 28 13.09 -31.55 -18.42
C VAL A 28 12.55 -30.51 -17.45
N ASP A 29 11.45 -30.85 -16.77
CA ASP A 29 10.80 -30.02 -15.76
C ASP A 29 11.84 -29.77 -14.66
N THR A 30 12.70 -28.77 -14.88
CA THR A 30 13.63 -28.27 -13.89
C THR A 30 12.74 -27.54 -12.93
N SER A 31 12.21 -28.29 -11.97
CA SER A 31 11.49 -27.71 -10.88
C SER A 31 12.44 -26.67 -10.29
N ASP A 32 12.11 -25.38 -10.38
CA ASP A 32 12.87 -24.25 -9.80
C ASP A 32 12.90 -24.31 -8.25
N TYR A 33 12.70 -25.51 -7.68
CA TYR A 33 13.11 -25.85 -6.35
C TYR A 33 14.63 -25.70 -6.31
N TYR A 34 15.06 -24.53 -5.86
CA TYR A 34 16.28 -24.43 -5.08
C TYR A 34 16.26 -25.62 -4.12
N GLU A 35 17.21 -26.53 -4.27
CA GLU A 35 17.52 -27.49 -3.21
C GLU A 35 17.63 -26.64 -1.94
N GLU A 36 16.70 -26.84 -0.99
CA GLU A 36 16.81 -26.19 0.31
C GLU A 36 18.23 -26.47 0.78
N GLU A 37 19.02 -25.40 0.98
CA GLU A 37 20.41 -25.55 1.39
C GLU A 37 20.44 -26.58 2.53
N PRO A 38 21.20 -27.68 2.38
CA PRO A 38 21.18 -28.77 3.34
C PRO A 38 21.45 -28.19 4.74
N GLU A 39 20.78 -28.75 5.75
CA GLU A 39 20.95 -28.32 7.12
C GLU A 39 22.45 -28.32 7.46
N ASN A 40 23.03 -27.12 7.60
CA ASN A 40 24.44 -26.96 7.89
C ASN A 40 24.61 -26.94 9.41
N GLU A 41 25.29 -27.94 9.96
CA GLU A 41 25.56 -28.06 11.40
C GLU A 41 26.30 -26.84 11.98
N ALA A 42 26.99 -26.05 11.14
CA ALA A 42 27.68 -24.83 11.56
C ALA A 42 26.79 -23.57 11.56
N ILE A 43 25.55 -23.65 11.07
CA ILE A 43 24.64 -22.50 10.94
C ILE A 43 23.36 -22.75 11.75
N GLU A 44 23.19 -22.01 12.85
CA GLU A 44 21.93 -21.99 13.59
C GLU A 44 20.87 -21.19 12.84
N ARG A 45 19.89 -21.88 12.25
CA ARG A 45 18.74 -21.25 11.57
C ARG A 45 17.66 -20.90 12.59
N MET A 46 17.66 -19.64 13.06
CA MET A 46 16.62 -19.15 13.97
C MET A 46 15.40 -18.64 13.21
N HIS A 47 14.23 -19.19 13.51
CA HIS A 47 12.97 -18.69 12.96
C HIS A 47 12.54 -17.41 13.67
N ILE A 48 12.56 -16.29 12.94
CA ILE A 48 12.08 -15.00 13.46
C ILE A 48 10.58 -14.90 13.18
N SER A 49 9.77 -14.93 14.24
CA SER A 49 8.34 -14.64 14.13
C SER A 49 8.09 -13.15 14.38
N PRO A 50 7.61 -12.38 13.38
CA PRO A 50 7.34 -10.95 13.54
C PRO A 50 6.33 -10.66 14.65
N SER A 51 5.36 -11.55 14.87
CA SER A 51 4.34 -11.37 15.91
C SER A 51 4.91 -11.55 17.32
N VAL A 52 5.83 -12.49 17.52
CA VAL A 52 6.54 -12.69 18.79
C VAL A 52 7.51 -11.55 19.04
N ALA A 53 8.25 -11.12 18.02
CA ALA A 53 9.16 -9.98 18.11
C ALA A 53 8.40 -8.69 18.47
N HIS A 54 7.29 -8.40 17.79
CA HIS A 54 6.45 -7.23 18.09
C HIS A 54 5.97 -7.25 19.55
N LYS A 55 5.46 -8.37 20.04
CA LYS A 55 5.02 -8.49 21.45
C LYS A 55 6.17 -8.27 22.46
N ARG A 56 7.40 -8.66 22.12
CA ARG A 56 8.56 -8.45 22.99
C ARG A 56 8.96 -6.98 23.10
N PHE A 57 8.82 -6.23 22.01
CA PHE A 57 9.27 -4.84 21.95
C PHE A 57 8.15 -3.80 22.02
N SER A 58 6.87 -4.20 22.03
CA SER A 58 5.73 -3.27 22.01
C SER A 58 5.66 -2.33 23.21
N SER A 59 6.27 -2.68 24.33
CA SER A 59 6.34 -1.84 25.53
C SER A 59 7.60 -0.98 25.62
N ALA A 60 8.57 -1.16 24.72
CA ALA A 60 9.82 -0.43 24.74
C ALA A 60 9.77 0.73 23.74
N THR A 61 9.99 1.95 24.23
CA THR A 61 10.13 3.16 23.40
C THR A 61 11.57 3.64 23.44
N LEU A 62 12.03 4.15 22.29
CA LEU A 62 13.38 4.71 22.13
C LEU A 62 13.25 6.21 21.87
N GLU A 63 13.86 7.01 22.73
CA GLU A 63 13.96 8.46 22.54
C GLU A 63 15.42 8.87 22.76
N GLY A 64 15.96 9.73 21.88
CA GLY A 64 17.33 10.19 22.01
C GLY A 64 17.64 11.30 21.01
N ASN A 65 18.30 12.36 21.47
CA ASN A 65 18.88 13.38 20.61
C ASN A 65 20.28 12.92 20.20
N VAL A 66 20.34 12.08 19.16
CA VAL A 66 21.58 11.42 18.72
C VAL A 66 22.38 12.35 17.83
N ASP A 67 23.63 12.61 18.20
CA ASP A 67 24.59 13.35 17.39
C ASP A 67 25.70 12.40 16.94
N PHE A 68 25.69 12.05 15.65
CA PHE A 68 26.71 11.20 15.02
C PHE A 68 27.97 11.97 14.61
N THR A 69 28.02 13.29 14.84
CA THR A 69 29.29 14.00 14.72
C THR A 69 30.18 13.50 15.85
N ASP A 70 31.36 12.97 15.53
CA ASP A 70 32.34 12.38 16.46
C ASP A 70 32.95 13.41 17.45
N ARG A 71 32.16 14.36 17.95
CA ARG A 71 32.55 15.32 18.98
C ARG A 71 32.80 14.59 20.29
N ILE A 72 34.07 14.52 20.67
CA ILE A 72 34.49 14.06 22.00
C ILE A 72 34.13 15.17 23.00
N GLY A 73 33.01 14.99 23.70
CA GLY A 73 32.54 15.89 24.76
C GLY A 73 32.24 15.13 26.05
N ARG A 74 31.96 15.86 27.15
CA ARG A 74 31.58 15.26 28.45
C ARG A 74 30.24 14.51 28.42
N ARG A 75 29.41 14.74 27.41
CA ARG A 75 28.12 14.05 27.22
C ARG A 75 28.33 12.84 26.31
N LEU A 76 27.77 11.70 26.67
CA LEU A 76 27.59 10.59 25.72
C LEU A 76 26.53 11.06 24.70
N CYS A 77 26.98 11.48 23.52
CA CYS A 77 26.09 11.89 22.43
C CYS A 77 25.80 10.75 21.43
N ARG A 78 26.32 9.54 21.69
CA ARG A 78 26.07 8.35 20.88
C ARG A 78 25.08 7.44 21.58
N GLY A 79 23.90 7.27 20.99
CA GLY A 79 22.93 6.25 21.40
C GLY A 79 21.53 6.81 21.66
N TYR A 80 20.55 5.91 21.59
CA TYR A 80 19.18 6.16 22.01
C TYR A 80 19.03 5.64 23.45
N ASP A 81 18.35 6.40 24.31
CA ASP A 81 18.06 5.95 25.67
C ASP A 81 16.75 5.17 25.69
N VAL A 82 16.77 3.98 26.29
CA VAL A 82 15.56 3.18 26.55
C VAL A 82 14.90 3.72 27.81
N ARG A 83 13.94 4.64 27.67
CA ARG A 83 13.13 5.12 28.81
C ARG A 83 11.99 4.15 29.09
N GLY A 84 12.31 3.02 29.71
CA GLY A 84 11.36 1.95 30.02
C GLY A 84 11.12 1.68 31.52
N GLY A 85 11.40 2.63 32.42
CA GLY A 85 11.22 2.44 33.87
C GLY A 85 10.60 3.65 34.56
N GLU A 86 9.66 3.43 35.48
CA GLU A 86 8.93 4.47 36.22
C GLU A 86 9.81 5.35 37.13
N TYR A 87 11.05 4.95 37.40
CA TYR A 87 11.95 5.65 38.32
C TYR A 87 13.34 5.77 37.71
N VAL A 88 13.72 6.98 37.28
CA VAL A 88 15.08 7.27 36.79
C VAL A 88 15.60 8.49 37.53
N LEU A 89 16.69 8.33 38.29
CA LEU A 89 17.50 9.42 38.83
C LEU A 89 18.51 9.84 37.75
N VAL A 90 18.51 11.12 37.39
CA VAL A 90 19.44 11.69 36.42
C VAL A 90 20.82 11.83 37.05
N GLY A 91 21.88 11.53 36.28
CA GLY A 91 23.27 11.62 36.74
C GLY A 91 23.71 13.07 37.04
N GLN A 92 24.72 13.23 37.91
CA GLN A 92 25.26 14.54 38.29
C GLN A 92 25.71 15.35 37.06
N GLY A 93 25.06 16.49 36.81
CA GLY A 93 25.45 17.47 35.77
C GLY A 93 24.41 17.71 34.67
N GLU A 94 23.28 17.00 34.67
CA GLU A 94 22.16 17.21 33.74
C GLU A 94 21.03 18.06 34.36
N ARG A 95 20.21 18.71 33.52
CA ARG A 95 19.08 19.52 33.99
C ARG A 95 17.88 18.61 34.26
N GLU A 96 17.47 18.53 35.53
CA GLU A 96 16.31 17.76 35.96
C GLU A 96 15.00 18.36 35.41
N THR A 97 14.06 17.50 35.02
CA THR A 97 12.68 17.93 34.78
C THR A 97 12.01 18.32 36.11
N PRO A 98 11.00 19.21 36.12
CA PRO A 98 10.35 19.60 37.38
C PRO A 98 9.72 18.41 38.14
N MET A 99 9.23 17.40 37.41
CA MET A 99 8.67 16.17 38.00
C MET A 99 9.75 15.31 38.65
N GLN A 100 10.88 15.11 37.96
CA GLN A 100 12.02 14.37 38.50
C GLN A 100 12.67 15.09 39.69
N LYS A 101 12.76 16.42 39.64
CA LYS A 101 13.26 17.23 40.77
C LYS A 101 12.35 17.09 41.99
N CYS A 102 11.04 17.03 41.79
CA CYS A 102 10.07 16.77 42.87
C CYS A 102 10.30 15.40 43.51
N GLN A 103 10.49 14.36 42.69
CA GLN A 103 10.75 13.00 43.18
C GLN A 103 12.09 12.91 43.92
N ARG A 104 13.16 13.54 43.41
CA ARG A 104 14.44 13.63 44.15
C ARG A 104 14.26 14.33 45.49
N LEU A 105 13.55 15.47 45.53
CA LEU A 105 13.28 16.18 46.77
C LEU A 105 12.48 15.34 47.77
N GLN A 106 11.51 14.55 47.31
CA GLN A 106 10.79 13.61 48.20
C GLN A 106 11.74 12.57 48.82
N ILE A 107 12.69 12.05 48.04
CA ILE A 107 13.70 11.09 48.52
C ILE A 107 14.65 11.78 49.50
N GLU A 108 15.20 12.94 49.15
CA GLU A 108 16.13 13.72 50.00
C GLU A 108 15.47 14.15 51.32
N MET A 109 14.18 14.51 51.31
CA MET A 109 13.44 14.85 52.53
C MET A 109 13.20 13.64 53.43
N ASN A 110 13.02 12.45 52.85
CA ASN A 110 12.93 11.21 53.63
C ASN A 110 14.29 10.83 54.22
N GLU A 111 15.37 11.00 53.46
CA GLU A 111 16.74 10.79 53.93
C GLU A 111 17.07 11.74 55.09
N LEU A 112 16.80 13.04 54.95
CA LEU A 112 17.00 14.02 56.01
C LEU A 112 16.15 13.71 57.26
N LEU A 113 14.91 13.24 57.09
CA LEU A 113 14.07 12.81 58.22
C LEU A 113 14.69 11.62 58.95
N ASN A 114 15.26 10.66 58.21
CA ASN A 114 15.97 9.51 58.79
C ASN A 114 17.26 9.95 59.52
N GLU A 115 18.02 10.90 58.98
CA GLU A 115 19.22 11.45 59.63
C GLU A 115 18.88 12.19 60.92
N VAL A 116 17.83 13.02 60.92
CA VAL A 116 17.36 13.71 62.12
C VAL A 116 16.88 12.70 63.17
N ALA A 117 16.17 11.65 62.76
CA ALA A 117 15.77 10.57 63.67
C ALA A 117 16.98 9.80 64.23
N ALA A 118 18.03 9.59 63.43
CA ALA A 118 19.27 8.96 63.90
C ALA A 118 19.99 9.83 64.93
N LEU A 119 20.08 11.14 64.68
CA LEU A 119 20.68 12.10 65.61
C LEU A 119 19.89 12.21 66.93
N GLN A 120 18.56 12.09 66.92
CA GLN A 120 17.76 12.07 68.16
C GLN A 120 18.10 10.90 69.10
N VAL A 121 18.57 9.78 68.56
CA VAL A 121 18.91 8.57 69.33
C VAL A 121 20.30 8.70 69.98
N ASP A 122 21.12 9.67 69.58
CA ASP A 122 22.46 9.86 70.15
C ASP A 122 22.40 10.34 71.61
N ARG A 123 22.94 9.51 72.52
CA ARG A 123 22.88 9.69 73.99
C ARG A 123 23.62 10.93 74.55
N LYS A 124 24.27 11.74 73.71
CA LYS A 124 25.09 12.89 74.11
C LYS A 124 24.36 14.24 74.06
N ILE A 125 23.12 14.24 73.63
CA ILE A 125 22.35 15.44 73.30
C ILE A 125 21.54 15.90 74.52
N ALA A 126 21.66 17.18 74.89
CA ALA A 126 20.90 17.77 75.99
C ALA A 126 19.39 17.74 75.68
N ASP A 127 18.52 17.69 76.69
CA ASP A 127 17.07 17.59 76.45
C ASP A 127 16.50 18.82 75.71
N GLU A 128 17.16 19.97 75.79
CA GLU A 128 16.85 21.17 74.99
C GLU A 128 17.16 20.97 73.49
N GLU A 129 18.25 20.27 73.16
CA GLU A 129 18.61 19.96 71.78
C GLU A 129 17.69 18.89 71.19
N LYS A 130 17.21 17.92 71.98
CA LYS A 130 16.19 16.95 71.54
C LYS A 130 14.88 17.63 71.13
N GLN A 131 14.41 18.61 71.92
CA GLN A 131 13.23 19.40 71.57
C GLN A 131 13.45 20.19 70.27
N SER A 132 14.68 20.67 70.03
CA SER A 132 15.04 21.31 68.75
C SER A 132 14.99 20.33 67.57
N TYR A 133 15.49 19.10 67.73
CA TYR A 133 15.40 18.07 66.68
C TYR A 133 13.95 17.66 66.39
N ASP A 134 13.10 17.55 67.42
CA ASP A 134 11.66 17.31 67.25
C ASP A 134 10.99 18.44 66.48
N ALA A 135 11.32 19.69 66.81
CA ALA A 135 10.85 20.85 66.04
C ALA A 135 11.30 20.75 64.57
N VAL A 136 12.56 20.41 64.30
CA VAL A 136 13.06 20.21 62.92
C VAL A 136 12.35 19.05 62.20
N ALA A 137 12.12 17.92 62.85
CA ALA A 137 11.38 16.78 62.28
C ALA A 137 9.92 17.15 61.95
N THR A 138 9.26 17.95 62.80
CA THR A 138 7.91 18.47 62.51
C THR A 138 7.91 19.44 61.32
N VAL A 139 8.94 20.26 61.16
CA VAL A 139 9.09 21.14 59.98
C VAL A 139 9.34 20.34 58.70
N ILE A 140 10.20 19.31 58.74
CA ILE A 140 10.48 18.45 57.57
C ILE A 140 9.24 17.66 57.17
N SER A 141 8.52 17.10 58.13
CA SER A 141 7.28 16.35 57.86
C SER A 141 6.14 17.24 57.35
N THR A 142 6.01 18.47 57.84
CA THR A 142 5.05 19.44 57.28
C THR A 142 5.45 19.87 55.88
N ALA A 143 6.73 20.12 55.61
CA ALA A 143 7.23 20.42 54.26
C ALA A 143 7.01 19.25 53.29
N LYS A 144 7.24 18.00 53.73
CA LYS A 144 6.95 16.79 52.94
C LYS A 144 5.47 16.70 52.62
N ARG A 145 4.61 16.92 53.62
CA ARG A 145 3.15 16.94 53.42
C ARG A 145 2.75 18.03 52.43
N VAL A 146 3.36 19.21 52.49
CA VAL A 146 3.15 20.29 51.52
C VAL A 146 3.53 19.81 50.11
N LEU A 147 4.72 19.21 49.93
CA LEU A 147 5.18 18.69 48.64
C LEU A 147 4.24 17.60 48.08
N ASP A 148 3.76 16.69 48.94
CA ASP A 148 2.80 15.65 48.57
C ASP A 148 1.41 16.25 48.23
N THR A 149 0.95 17.28 48.95
CA THR A 149 -0.32 17.97 48.64
C THR A 149 -0.24 18.85 47.40
N LEU A 150 0.93 19.39 47.07
CA LEU A 150 1.13 20.21 45.88
C LEU A 150 0.94 19.41 44.60
N LYS A 151 0.85 18.07 44.67
CA LYS A 151 0.45 17.14 43.59
C LYS A 151 0.84 17.66 42.21
N LEU A 152 2.13 17.93 42.03
CA LEU A 152 2.68 18.47 40.78
C LEU A 152 2.42 17.51 39.59
N GLU A 153 2.13 16.23 39.85
CA GLU A 153 1.58 15.28 38.88
C GLU A 153 0.29 15.75 38.20
N GLN A 154 -0.54 16.52 38.91
CA GLN A 154 -1.83 17.02 38.44
C GLN A 154 -1.71 18.33 37.66
N VAL A 155 -0.62 19.09 37.88
CA VAL A 155 -0.36 20.42 37.27
C VAL A 155 0.63 20.34 36.11
N LEU A 156 1.64 19.46 36.17
CA LEU A 156 2.63 19.25 35.10
C LEU A 156 2.25 18.14 34.11
N GLY A 157 1.09 17.51 34.31
CA GLY A 157 0.53 16.54 33.38
C GLY A 157 1.20 15.18 33.46
N LYS A 158 0.47 14.19 33.97
CA LYS A 158 0.35 12.96 33.17
C LYS A 158 -0.40 13.36 31.91
N GLU A 159 0.05 12.97 30.73
CA GLU A 159 -0.75 13.07 29.51
C GLU A 159 -2.16 12.56 29.82
N GLN A 160 -3.10 13.48 29.99
CA GLN A 160 -4.49 13.13 30.18
C GLN A 160 -4.98 12.72 28.81
N MET A 161 -5.18 11.42 28.63
CA MET A 161 -6.09 10.91 27.62
C MET A 161 -7.36 11.76 27.62
N PRO A 162 -7.85 12.18 26.44
CA PRO A 162 -8.95 13.13 26.33
C PRO A 162 -10.13 12.65 27.16
N ASN A 163 -10.55 13.50 28.09
CA ASN A 163 -11.62 13.17 29.03
C ASN A 163 -12.91 12.93 28.22
N ASP A 164 -13.60 11.81 28.48
CA ASP A 164 -14.81 11.38 27.76
C ASP A 164 -15.91 12.47 27.73
N LYS A 165 -15.90 13.36 28.73
CA LYS A 165 -16.76 14.55 28.81
C LYS A 165 -16.41 15.64 27.80
N GLN A 166 -15.12 15.87 27.52
CA GLN A 166 -14.66 16.83 26.53
C GLN A 166 -14.97 16.34 25.11
N VAL A 167 -14.82 15.04 24.87
CA VAL A 167 -15.21 14.40 23.60
C VAL A 167 -16.72 14.54 23.38
N LYS A 168 -17.54 14.26 24.40
CA LYS A 168 -19.00 14.44 24.32
C LYS A 168 -19.43 15.90 24.14
N ALA A 169 -18.72 16.85 24.74
CA ALA A 169 -18.99 18.27 24.55
C ALA A 169 -18.66 18.75 23.12
N LEU A 170 -17.55 18.27 22.55
CA LEU A 170 -17.20 18.55 21.15
C LEU A 170 -18.20 17.93 20.17
N VAL A 171 -18.65 16.70 20.43
CA VAL A 171 -19.70 16.04 19.63
C VAL A 171 -21.01 16.82 19.69
N ALA A 172 -21.40 17.32 20.87
CA ALA A 172 -22.60 18.13 21.03
C ALA A 172 -22.50 19.49 20.29
N GLN A 173 -21.34 20.15 20.33
CA GLN A 173 -21.11 21.37 19.54
C GLN A 173 -21.20 21.09 18.03
N VAL A 174 -20.63 19.99 17.55
CA VAL A 174 -20.71 19.62 16.13
C VAL A 174 -22.15 19.32 15.69
N GLU A 175 -22.96 18.70 16.54
CA GLU A 175 -24.40 18.48 16.31
C GLU A 175 -25.19 19.80 16.25
N GLU A 176 -24.88 20.75 17.13
CA GLU A 176 -25.51 22.08 17.15
C GLU A 176 -25.15 22.91 15.91
N PHE A 177 -23.88 22.86 15.48
CA PHE A 177 -23.42 23.49 14.23
C PHE A 177 -24.02 22.85 12.96
N LYS A 178 -24.39 21.57 13.00
CA LYS A 178 -25.14 20.93 11.90
C LYS A 178 -26.58 21.45 11.80
N GLN A 179 -27.21 21.77 12.92
CA GLN A 179 -28.60 22.26 12.97
C GLN A 179 -28.73 23.74 12.58
N SER A 180 -27.67 24.55 12.76
CA SER A 180 -27.71 25.99 12.48
C SER A 180 -27.68 26.36 10.98
N GLY A 181 -27.63 25.39 10.06
CA GLY A 181 -27.97 25.57 8.64
C GLY A 181 -27.08 26.48 7.79
N VAL A 182 -25.92 26.95 8.29
CA VAL A 182 -25.02 27.87 7.57
C VAL A 182 -23.94 27.16 6.74
N LEU A 183 -23.89 25.82 6.74
CA LEU A 183 -22.94 25.09 5.91
C LEU A 183 -23.64 24.55 4.67
N THR A 184 -23.29 25.13 3.52
CA THR A 184 -23.34 24.45 2.22
C THR A 184 -22.88 23.01 2.43
N ALA A 185 -23.73 22.05 2.09
CA ALA A 185 -23.46 20.64 2.25
C ALA A 185 -22.15 20.27 1.52
N LEU A 186 -21.05 20.21 2.27
CA LEU A 186 -19.89 19.42 1.90
C LEU A 186 -20.40 17.97 1.82
N PRO A 187 -20.11 17.22 0.72
CA PRO A 187 -20.54 15.85 0.60
C PRO A 187 -20.01 15.08 1.81
N THR A 188 -20.92 14.44 2.56
CA THR A 188 -20.60 13.73 3.79
C THR A 188 -19.56 12.62 3.52
N PRO A 189 -18.35 12.68 4.09
CA PRO A 189 -17.31 11.66 3.87
C PRO A 189 -17.64 10.27 4.47
N GLY A 190 -18.78 10.13 5.16
CA GLY A 190 -19.17 8.88 5.83
C GLY A 190 -19.69 7.76 4.92
N THR A 191 -20.21 8.08 3.73
CA THR A 191 -20.69 7.05 2.78
C THR A 191 -19.54 6.30 2.14
N ASP A 192 -18.41 6.99 1.91
CA ASP A 192 -17.20 6.40 1.35
C ASP A 192 -16.50 5.50 2.37
N LEU A 193 -16.46 5.89 3.64
CA LEU A 193 -15.94 5.03 4.71
C LEU A 193 -16.77 3.74 4.89
N ALA A 194 -18.10 3.83 4.79
CA ALA A 194 -18.95 2.65 4.88
C ALA A 194 -18.80 1.72 3.66
N ALA A 195 -18.60 2.28 2.46
CA ALA A 195 -18.36 1.50 1.24
C ALA A 195 -16.98 0.83 1.27
N THR A 196 -15.92 1.56 1.61
CA THR A 196 -14.55 1.04 1.76
C THR A 196 -14.46 -0.01 2.86
N ALA A 197 -15.16 0.16 3.98
CA ALA A 197 -15.23 -0.86 5.03
C ALA A 197 -15.89 -2.17 4.55
N ARG A 198 -16.94 -2.08 3.70
CA ARG A 198 -17.55 -3.27 3.08
C ARG A 198 -16.60 -3.95 2.10
N VAL A 199 -15.87 -3.18 1.28
CA VAL A 199 -14.85 -3.73 0.37
C VAL A 199 -13.76 -4.44 1.17
N ALA A 200 -13.26 -3.85 2.25
CA ALA A 200 -12.27 -4.47 3.14
C ALA A 200 -12.78 -5.77 3.78
N GLN A 201 -14.06 -5.84 4.17
CA GLN A 201 -14.67 -7.07 4.68
C GLN A 201 -14.74 -8.18 3.61
N LEU A 202 -15.10 -7.81 2.37
CA LEU A 202 -15.13 -8.75 1.25
C LEU A 202 -13.72 -9.24 0.90
N GLU A 203 -12.73 -8.35 0.92
CA GLU A 203 -11.32 -8.67 0.71
C GLU A 203 -10.78 -9.61 1.79
N GLN A 204 -11.10 -9.35 3.06
CA GLN A 204 -10.73 -10.26 4.16
C GLN A 204 -11.36 -11.65 3.99
N ARG A 205 -12.63 -11.72 3.59
CA ARG A 205 -13.31 -13.00 3.34
C ARG A 205 -12.72 -13.71 2.12
N LEU A 206 -12.38 -12.98 1.07
CA LEU A 206 -11.70 -13.52 -0.11
C LEU A 206 -10.33 -14.09 0.27
N HIS A 207 -9.54 -13.36 1.06
CA HIS A 207 -8.25 -13.81 1.56
C HIS A 207 -8.36 -15.11 2.40
N GLN A 208 -9.38 -15.23 3.25
CA GLN A 208 -9.64 -16.46 4.01
C GLN A 208 -9.97 -17.64 3.08
N LEU A 209 -10.75 -17.42 2.01
CA LEU A 209 -11.06 -18.43 1.01
C LEU A 209 -9.80 -18.82 0.21
N GLU A 210 -8.98 -17.86 -0.19
CA GLU A 210 -7.71 -18.08 -0.88
C GLU A 210 -6.72 -18.87 -0.01
N GLN A 211 -6.67 -18.59 1.30
CA GLN A 211 -5.86 -19.35 2.24
C GLN A 211 -6.36 -20.79 2.39
N ALA A 212 -7.68 -21.00 2.43
CA ALA A 212 -8.27 -22.33 2.56
C ALA A 212 -8.11 -23.18 1.30
N VAL A 213 -8.26 -22.59 0.11
CA VAL A 213 -8.03 -23.26 -1.18
C VAL A 213 -6.53 -23.43 -1.45
N GLY A 214 -5.70 -22.56 -0.88
CA GLY A 214 -4.25 -22.59 -1.02
C GLY A 214 -3.80 -21.99 -2.35
N ALA A 215 -3.74 -20.66 -2.43
CA ALA A 215 -3.25 -19.92 -3.60
C ALA A 215 -1.72 -20.02 -3.82
N GLN A 216 -1.07 -21.09 -3.35
CA GLN A 216 0.36 -21.31 -3.62
C GLN A 216 0.48 -22.09 -4.93
N PRO A 217 1.05 -21.49 -5.99
CA PRO A 217 1.19 -22.14 -7.30
C PRO A 217 1.97 -23.46 -7.17
N GLU A 218 2.95 -23.53 -6.27
CA GLU A 218 3.72 -24.73 -5.96
C GLU A 218 2.87 -25.93 -5.53
N LYS A 219 1.85 -25.72 -4.70
CA LYS A 219 0.95 -26.79 -4.23
C LYS A 219 0.02 -27.25 -5.34
N LEU A 220 -0.42 -26.33 -6.18
CA LEU A 220 -1.24 -26.64 -7.36
C LEU A 220 -0.42 -27.41 -8.42
N SER A 221 0.85 -27.06 -8.62
CA SER A 221 1.76 -27.81 -9.52
C SER A 221 1.98 -29.24 -9.03
N ARG A 222 2.17 -29.46 -7.72
CA ARG A 222 2.25 -30.82 -7.14
C ARG A 222 0.97 -31.63 -7.36
N LEU A 223 -0.20 -31.00 -7.18
CA LEU A 223 -1.48 -31.66 -7.44
C LEU A 223 -1.62 -32.01 -8.92
N THR A 224 -1.28 -31.06 -9.81
CA THR A 224 -1.33 -31.24 -11.26
C THR A 224 -0.40 -32.37 -11.71
N ALA A 225 0.81 -32.49 -11.15
CA ALA A 225 1.73 -33.58 -11.46
C ALA A 225 1.20 -34.97 -11.06
N ILE A 226 0.37 -35.06 -10.01
CA ILE A 226 -0.16 -36.34 -9.50
C ILE A 226 -1.48 -36.71 -10.17
N THR A 227 -2.32 -35.73 -10.51
CA THR A 227 -3.65 -35.95 -11.08
C THR A 227 -3.77 -35.63 -12.57
N ASN A 228 -2.76 -35.02 -13.18
CA ASN A 228 -2.76 -34.50 -14.57
C ASN A 228 -3.92 -33.53 -14.88
N THR A 229 -4.45 -32.86 -13.86
CA THR A 229 -5.61 -31.97 -13.99
C THR A 229 -5.28 -30.59 -13.40
N SER A 230 -5.57 -29.53 -14.14
CA SER A 230 -5.37 -28.14 -13.70
C SER A 230 -6.50 -27.63 -12.78
N ASN A 231 -7.65 -28.32 -12.75
CA ASN A 231 -8.80 -27.95 -11.93
C ASN A 231 -8.80 -28.74 -10.61
N VAL A 232 -8.87 -28.05 -9.47
CA VAL A 232 -8.93 -28.65 -8.12
C VAL A 232 -10.16 -29.55 -7.97
N LEU A 233 -11.30 -29.18 -8.54
CA LEU A 233 -12.51 -30.02 -8.48
C LEU A 233 -12.33 -31.33 -9.24
N GLU A 234 -11.68 -31.27 -10.39
CA GLU A 234 -11.39 -32.45 -11.19
C GLU A 234 -10.36 -33.34 -10.50
N ALA A 235 -9.31 -32.75 -9.90
CA ALA A 235 -8.34 -33.45 -9.08
C ALA A 235 -9.00 -34.20 -7.90
N VAL A 236 -9.93 -33.56 -7.18
CA VAL A 236 -10.70 -34.18 -6.09
C VAL A 236 -11.58 -35.31 -6.60
N ARG A 237 -12.24 -35.15 -7.76
CA ARG A 237 -13.01 -36.22 -8.40
C ARG A 237 -12.10 -37.39 -8.78
N HIS A 238 -10.93 -37.11 -9.35
CA HIS A 238 -9.96 -38.12 -9.76
C HIS A 238 -9.37 -38.88 -8.57
N LEU A 239 -9.16 -38.20 -7.45
CA LEU A 239 -8.75 -38.82 -6.20
C LEU A 239 -9.90 -39.61 -5.57
N SER A 240 -11.14 -39.12 -5.65
CA SER A 240 -12.34 -39.83 -5.19
C SER A 240 -12.62 -41.10 -5.99
N THR A 241 -12.41 -41.10 -7.31
CA THR A 241 -12.53 -42.32 -8.13
C THR A 241 -11.44 -43.31 -7.78
N LYS A 242 -10.18 -42.86 -7.63
CA LYS A 242 -9.08 -43.70 -7.12
C LYS A 242 -9.37 -44.24 -5.70
N ALA A 243 -9.98 -43.45 -4.83
CA ALA A 243 -10.43 -43.87 -3.51
C ALA A 243 -11.58 -44.90 -3.56
N ALA A 244 -12.47 -44.79 -4.55
CA ALA A 244 -13.52 -45.78 -4.78
C ALA A 244 -12.94 -47.12 -5.30
N LEU A 245 -11.83 -47.09 -6.04
CA LEU A 245 -11.11 -48.29 -6.49
C LEU A 245 -10.43 -49.06 -5.34
N LEU A 246 -10.19 -48.42 -4.19
CA LEU A 246 -9.68 -49.08 -2.98
C LEU A 246 -10.74 -49.98 -2.30
N GLN A 247 -11.97 -50.03 -2.80
CA GLN A 247 -13.02 -50.94 -2.33
C GLN A 247 -13.09 -52.18 -3.25
N PRO A 248 -12.41 -53.30 -2.89
CA PRO A 248 -12.27 -54.47 -3.76
C PRO A 248 -13.62 -55.08 -4.18
N ASP A 249 -14.60 -55.13 -3.26
CA ASP A 249 -15.94 -55.69 -3.54
C ASP A 249 -16.70 -54.97 -4.66
N LYS A 250 -16.41 -53.69 -4.88
CA LYS A 250 -17.04 -52.90 -5.95
C LYS A 250 -16.29 -53.01 -7.28
N LEU A 251 -15.00 -53.34 -7.24
CA LEU A 251 -14.14 -53.41 -8.43
C LEU A 251 -14.49 -54.64 -9.28
N ASP A 252 -14.67 -55.81 -8.65
CA ASP A 252 -15.08 -57.05 -9.33
C ASP A 252 -16.46 -56.91 -10.01
N ALA A 253 -17.42 -56.26 -9.33
CA ALA A 253 -18.75 -56.02 -9.87
C ALA A 253 -18.75 -55.02 -11.03
N ILE A 254 -17.85 -54.03 -11.02
CA ILE A 254 -17.66 -53.07 -12.11
C ILE A 254 -16.95 -53.75 -13.29
N GLU A 255 -15.94 -54.58 -13.04
CA GLU A 255 -15.20 -55.31 -14.07
C GLU A 255 -16.12 -56.26 -14.86
N GLN A 256 -16.95 -57.05 -14.17
CA GLN A 256 -17.92 -57.93 -14.84
C GLN A 256 -18.93 -57.15 -15.70
N ARG A 257 -19.37 -55.97 -15.24
CA ARG A 257 -20.28 -55.09 -15.99
C ARG A 257 -19.59 -54.47 -17.21
N LEU A 258 -18.33 -54.06 -17.08
CA LEU A 258 -17.53 -53.53 -18.17
C LEU A 258 -17.27 -54.60 -19.23
N SER A 259 -16.88 -55.82 -18.85
CA SER A 259 -16.69 -56.93 -19.80
C SER A 259 -17.98 -57.25 -20.57
N SER A 260 -19.14 -57.23 -19.89
CA SER A 260 -20.43 -57.40 -20.54
C SER A 260 -20.78 -56.26 -21.50
N LEU A 261 -20.43 -55.01 -21.15
CA LEU A 261 -20.65 -53.85 -22.00
C LEU A 261 -19.75 -53.87 -23.23
N THR A 262 -18.47 -54.20 -23.09
CA THR A 262 -17.53 -54.35 -24.21
C THR A 262 -18.02 -55.41 -25.19
N GLY A 263 -18.44 -56.58 -24.71
CA GLY A 263 -18.99 -57.62 -25.61
C GLY A 263 -20.28 -57.18 -26.34
N LYS A 264 -21.11 -56.32 -25.73
CA LYS A 264 -22.26 -55.71 -26.40
C LYS A 264 -21.84 -54.63 -27.40
N MET A 265 -20.79 -53.87 -27.11
CA MET A 265 -20.26 -52.84 -27.99
C MET A 265 -19.64 -53.45 -29.25
N ASP A 266 -18.89 -54.55 -29.10
CA ASP A 266 -18.33 -55.31 -30.22
C ASP A 266 -19.44 -55.88 -31.12
N ALA A 267 -20.50 -56.43 -30.51
CA ALA A 267 -21.67 -56.91 -31.25
C ALA A 267 -22.47 -55.80 -31.97
N ILE A 268 -22.35 -54.54 -31.53
CA ILE A 268 -22.93 -53.37 -32.20
C ILE A 268 -22.00 -52.87 -33.31
N ALA A 269 -20.69 -52.84 -33.07
CA ALA A 269 -19.69 -52.45 -34.07
C ALA A 269 -19.73 -53.37 -35.30
N GLU A 270 -19.87 -54.68 -35.10
CA GLU A 270 -20.07 -55.67 -36.16
C GLU A 270 -21.35 -55.45 -36.97
N LYS A 271 -22.37 -54.81 -36.38
CA LYS A 271 -23.65 -54.47 -37.05
C LYS A 271 -23.65 -53.08 -37.68
N ALA A 272 -22.70 -52.23 -37.31
CA ALA A 272 -22.66 -50.81 -37.65
C ALA A 272 -21.52 -50.45 -38.61
N SER A 273 -20.90 -51.42 -39.30
CA SER A 273 -19.89 -51.17 -40.33
C SER A 273 -20.50 -50.38 -41.51
N GLY A 274 -20.54 -49.07 -41.35
CA GLY A 274 -21.17 -48.09 -42.24
C GLY A 274 -20.36 -47.81 -43.49
N SER A 275 -21.03 -47.23 -44.48
CA SER A 275 -20.52 -46.90 -45.80
C SER A 275 -19.42 -45.83 -45.75
N ALA A 276 -18.56 -45.75 -46.78
CA ALA A 276 -17.47 -44.77 -46.91
C ALA A 276 -17.92 -43.28 -46.84
N GLN A 277 -19.22 -43.00 -46.95
CA GLN A 277 -19.80 -41.68 -46.80
C GLN A 277 -19.93 -41.25 -45.33
N ASP A 278 -20.00 -42.20 -44.41
CA ASP A 278 -20.07 -41.96 -42.96
C ASP A 278 -18.69 -41.57 -42.43
N ALA A 279 -17.60 -42.19 -42.91
CA ALA A 279 -16.23 -41.79 -42.56
C ALA A 279 -15.90 -40.30 -42.82
N LYS A 280 -16.40 -39.72 -43.92
CA LYS A 280 -16.24 -38.28 -44.22
C LYS A 280 -17.09 -37.38 -43.33
N ARG A 281 -18.25 -37.88 -42.86
CA ARG A 281 -19.08 -37.15 -41.89
C ARG A 281 -18.46 -37.25 -40.50
N ASP A 282 -17.98 -38.42 -40.12
CA ASP A 282 -17.32 -38.67 -38.84
C ASP A 282 -16.03 -37.86 -38.70
N GLN A 283 -15.26 -37.71 -39.78
CA GLN A 283 -14.10 -36.81 -39.80
C GLN A 283 -14.50 -35.35 -39.56
N LYS A 284 -15.54 -34.87 -40.23
CA LYS A 284 -16.07 -33.50 -40.01
C LYS A 284 -16.65 -33.33 -38.60
N ILE A 285 -17.33 -34.34 -38.07
CA ILE A 285 -17.87 -34.32 -36.71
C ILE A 285 -16.73 -34.29 -35.68
N SER A 286 -15.65 -35.03 -35.93
CA SER A 286 -14.45 -35.02 -35.08
C SER A 286 -13.77 -33.64 -35.11
N GLU A 287 -13.58 -33.05 -36.31
CA GLU A 287 -13.05 -31.70 -36.44
C GLU A 287 -13.93 -30.66 -35.73
N LEU A 288 -15.25 -30.75 -35.87
CA LEU A 288 -16.20 -29.88 -35.15
C LEU A 288 -16.15 -30.09 -33.64
N TYR A 289 -15.98 -31.34 -33.19
CA TYR A 289 -15.83 -31.65 -31.78
C TYR A 289 -14.55 -31.06 -31.20
N ASP A 290 -13.42 -31.13 -31.92
CA ASP A 290 -12.17 -30.51 -31.50
C ASP A 290 -12.27 -28.99 -31.41
N ILE A 291 -12.94 -28.35 -32.39
CA ILE A 291 -13.24 -26.91 -32.34
C ILE A 291 -14.15 -26.57 -31.16
N ALA A 292 -15.19 -27.38 -30.90
CA ALA A 292 -16.10 -27.17 -29.78
C ALA A 292 -15.36 -27.31 -28.45
N LYS A 293 -14.52 -28.34 -28.29
CA LYS A 293 -13.72 -28.58 -27.08
C LYS A 293 -12.68 -27.46 -26.85
N ARG A 294 -12.10 -26.91 -27.92
CA ARG A 294 -11.20 -25.75 -27.82
C ARG A 294 -11.94 -24.47 -27.42
N THR A 295 -13.20 -24.30 -27.85
CA THR A 295 -13.99 -23.10 -27.55
C THR A 295 -14.76 -23.18 -26.23
N GLU A 296 -15.01 -24.37 -25.69
CA GLU A 296 -15.66 -24.61 -24.39
C GLU A 296 -15.09 -23.76 -23.24
N PRO A 297 -13.77 -23.74 -22.94
CA PRO A 297 -13.23 -22.90 -21.88
C PRO A 297 -13.41 -21.40 -22.14
N VAL A 298 -13.44 -20.98 -23.42
CA VAL A 298 -13.65 -19.58 -23.79
C VAL A 298 -15.11 -19.15 -23.53
N VAL A 299 -16.07 -20.05 -23.74
CA VAL A 299 -17.49 -19.80 -23.50
C VAL A 299 -17.76 -19.56 -22.01
N GLU A 300 -17.09 -20.29 -21.11
CA GLU A 300 -17.22 -20.08 -19.66
C GLU A 300 -16.66 -18.72 -19.21
N ILE A 301 -15.60 -18.24 -19.86
CA ILE A 301 -14.93 -16.97 -19.50
C ILE A 301 -15.64 -15.75 -20.12
N LEU A 302 -16.38 -15.93 -21.21
CA LEU A 302 -16.99 -14.83 -21.96
C LEU A 302 -17.94 -13.94 -21.12
N PRO A 303 -18.85 -14.47 -20.28
CA PRO A 303 -19.67 -13.65 -19.39
C PRO A 303 -18.83 -12.81 -18.42
N HIS A 304 -17.77 -13.38 -17.86
CA HIS A 304 -16.86 -12.66 -16.95
C HIS A 304 -16.11 -11.52 -17.65
N VAL A 305 -15.72 -11.71 -18.91
CA VAL A 305 -15.10 -10.64 -19.70
C VAL A 305 -16.09 -9.50 -19.95
N ILE A 306 -17.36 -9.82 -20.24
CA ILE A 306 -18.41 -8.81 -20.44
C ILE A 306 -18.67 -8.05 -19.13
N GLU A 307 -18.82 -8.74 -18.00
CA GLU A 307 -18.99 -8.10 -16.68
C GLU A 307 -17.81 -7.20 -16.33
N ARG A 308 -16.58 -7.64 -16.61
CA ARG A 308 -15.37 -6.83 -16.42
C ARG A 308 -15.40 -5.59 -17.32
N MET A 309 -15.81 -5.71 -18.58
CA MET A 309 -15.96 -4.57 -19.50
C MET A 309 -17.04 -3.59 -19.03
N GLN A 310 -18.15 -4.08 -18.48
CA GLN A 310 -19.21 -3.25 -17.92
C GLN A 310 -18.74 -2.52 -16.65
N ALA A 311 -18.04 -3.20 -15.75
CA ALA A 311 -17.46 -2.59 -14.56
C ALA A 311 -16.43 -1.49 -14.92
N LEU A 312 -15.66 -1.70 -15.99
CA LEU A 312 -14.66 -0.75 -16.50
C LEU A 312 -15.25 0.31 -17.45
N GLU A 313 -16.55 0.30 -17.74
CA GLU A 313 -17.17 1.23 -18.70
C GLU A 313 -16.98 2.70 -18.29
N SER A 314 -17.14 2.99 -17.00
CA SER A 314 -16.95 4.35 -16.46
C SER A 314 -15.51 4.85 -16.64
N LEU A 315 -14.53 3.98 -16.39
CA LEU A 315 -13.12 4.26 -16.59
C LEU A 315 -12.79 4.46 -18.08
N HIS A 316 -13.33 3.62 -18.96
CA HIS A 316 -13.14 3.76 -20.41
C HIS A 316 -13.77 5.07 -20.93
N LYS A 317 -14.96 5.45 -20.45
CA LYS A 317 -15.58 6.75 -20.77
C LYS A 317 -14.73 7.91 -20.29
N TYR A 318 -14.19 7.82 -19.07
CA TYR A 318 -13.29 8.84 -18.54
C TYR A 318 -12.01 8.97 -19.38
N ALA A 319 -11.36 7.86 -19.73
CA ALA A 319 -10.17 7.84 -20.57
C ALA A 319 -10.43 8.43 -21.97
N ASN A 320 -11.59 8.15 -22.57
CA ASN A 320 -11.98 8.73 -23.85
C ASN A 320 -12.21 10.25 -23.74
N ASN A 321 -12.89 10.71 -22.69
CA ASN A 321 -13.07 12.14 -22.45
C ASN A 321 -11.73 12.83 -22.17
N PHE A 322 -10.81 12.19 -21.46
CA PHE A 322 -9.47 12.70 -21.20
C PHE A 322 -8.69 12.91 -22.50
N ALA A 323 -8.73 11.97 -23.44
CA ALA A 323 -8.11 12.14 -24.75
C ALA A 323 -8.69 13.34 -25.52
N LYS A 324 -10.01 13.57 -25.45
CA LYS A 324 -10.65 14.75 -26.05
C LYS A 324 -10.23 16.05 -25.38
N ILE A 325 -10.17 16.08 -24.05
CA ILE A 325 -9.72 17.24 -23.28
C ILE A 325 -8.27 17.59 -23.64
N ILE A 326 -7.40 16.59 -23.79
CA ILE A 326 -6.01 16.81 -24.26
C ILE A 326 -6.00 17.45 -25.65
N ALA A 327 -6.77 16.91 -26.60
CA ALA A 327 -6.84 17.47 -27.95
C ALA A 327 -7.37 18.91 -27.96
N GLU A 328 -8.37 19.23 -27.13
CA GLU A 328 -8.87 20.60 -26.96
C GLU A 328 -7.83 21.53 -26.34
N ILE A 329 -7.06 21.05 -25.36
CA ILE A 329 -5.97 21.82 -24.74
C ILE A 329 -4.87 22.08 -25.77
N GLU A 330 -4.49 21.09 -26.57
CA GLU A 330 -3.49 21.23 -27.63
C GLU A 330 -3.94 22.25 -28.69
N GLN A 331 -5.21 22.20 -29.12
CA GLN A 331 -5.78 23.18 -30.03
C GLN A 331 -5.76 24.61 -29.43
N LYS A 332 -6.16 24.75 -28.16
CA LYS A 332 -6.13 26.05 -27.46
C LYS A 332 -4.69 26.56 -27.31
N GLN A 333 -3.75 25.69 -26.98
CA GLN A 333 -2.34 26.02 -26.89
C GLN A 333 -1.77 26.47 -28.25
N GLY A 334 -2.13 25.78 -29.34
CA GLY A 334 -1.79 26.20 -30.70
C GLY A 334 -2.34 27.58 -31.03
N THR A 335 -3.61 27.85 -30.70
CA THR A 335 -4.24 29.17 -30.91
C THR A 335 -3.55 30.28 -30.12
N ILE A 336 -3.25 30.03 -28.84
CA ILE A 336 -2.51 30.97 -27.97
C ILE A 336 -1.12 31.23 -28.53
N THR A 337 -0.42 30.19 -29.00
CA THR A 337 0.92 30.31 -29.59
C THR A 337 0.88 31.20 -30.83
N THR A 338 -0.08 30.97 -31.74
CA THR A 338 -0.28 31.83 -32.92
C THR A 338 -0.63 33.27 -32.53
N SER A 339 -1.50 33.47 -31.56
CA SER A 339 -1.83 34.81 -31.06
C SER A 339 -0.61 35.53 -30.47
N LEU A 340 0.28 34.80 -29.78
CA LEU A 340 1.50 35.36 -29.20
C LEU A 340 2.51 35.76 -30.29
N VAL A 341 2.64 34.95 -31.35
CA VAL A 341 3.43 35.30 -32.54
C VAL A 341 2.88 36.56 -33.20
N ASN A 342 1.57 36.64 -33.43
CA ASN A 342 0.94 37.82 -34.02
C ASN A 342 1.14 39.08 -33.15
N ASN A 343 1.00 38.96 -31.83
CA ASN A 343 1.25 40.08 -30.91
C ASN A 343 2.72 40.53 -30.94
N LYS A 344 3.66 39.59 -31.08
CA LYS A 344 5.08 39.90 -31.23
C LYS A 344 5.35 40.67 -32.53
N GLU A 345 4.75 40.27 -33.64
CA GLU A 345 4.85 40.99 -34.92
C GLU A 345 4.24 42.39 -34.85
N LEU A 346 3.07 42.53 -34.23
CA LEU A 346 2.43 43.82 -33.99
C LEU A 346 3.31 44.75 -33.16
N LEU A 347 3.92 44.25 -32.08
CA LEU A 347 4.86 45.04 -31.26
C LEU A 347 6.10 45.45 -32.05
N HIS A 348 6.63 44.58 -32.91
CA HIS A 348 7.74 44.94 -33.79
C HIS A 348 7.36 46.05 -34.78
N SER A 349 6.17 45.96 -35.39
CA SER A 349 5.64 47.00 -36.27
C SER A 349 5.40 48.32 -35.54
N VAL A 350 4.88 48.27 -34.31
CA VAL A 350 4.74 49.47 -33.45
C VAL A 350 6.11 50.06 -33.11
N GLN A 351 7.10 49.24 -32.77
CA GLN A 351 8.46 49.70 -32.50
C GLN A 351 9.09 50.37 -33.72
N GLU A 352 8.91 49.80 -34.91
CA GLU A 352 9.42 50.35 -36.17
C GLU A 352 8.72 51.68 -36.52
N THR A 353 7.40 51.75 -36.39
CA THR A 353 6.66 53.00 -36.61
C THR A 353 7.01 54.08 -35.58
N PHE A 354 7.28 53.71 -34.31
CA PHE A 354 7.81 54.66 -33.33
C PHE A 354 9.19 55.18 -33.70
N ALA A 355 10.10 54.31 -34.18
CA ALA A 355 11.42 54.72 -34.64
C ALA A 355 11.34 55.69 -35.83
N GLN A 356 10.52 55.36 -36.83
CA GLN A 356 10.27 56.24 -37.98
C GLN A 356 9.65 57.58 -37.56
N ASN A 357 8.64 57.56 -36.67
CA ASN A 357 8.02 58.77 -36.16
C ASN A 357 9.02 59.66 -35.40
N LEU A 358 9.88 59.06 -34.57
CA LEU A 358 10.92 59.78 -33.83
C LEU A 358 11.94 60.41 -34.77
N GLU A 359 12.38 59.70 -35.80
CA GLU A 359 13.26 60.24 -36.85
C GLU A 359 12.61 61.40 -37.60
N THR A 360 11.32 61.25 -37.93
CA THR A 360 10.55 62.31 -38.59
C THR A 360 10.43 63.54 -37.70
N ILE A 361 10.15 63.37 -36.41
CA ILE A 361 10.11 64.45 -35.42
C ILE A 361 11.47 65.12 -35.30
N ASN A 362 12.56 64.36 -35.16
CA ASN A 362 13.92 64.90 -35.10
C ASN A 362 14.25 65.72 -36.35
N SER A 363 13.89 65.25 -37.55
CA SER A 363 14.09 66.00 -38.79
C SER A 363 13.29 67.31 -38.81
N LYS A 364 12.05 67.29 -38.31
CA LYS A 364 11.18 68.48 -38.24
C LYS A 364 11.70 69.48 -37.21
N VAL A 365 12.14 69.00 -36.05
CA VAL A 365 12.75 69.84 -35.00
C VAL A 365 14.04 70.47 -35.51
N ALA A 366 14.92 69.71 -36.17
CA ALA A 366 16.14 70.25 -36.77
C ALA A 366 15.84 71.34 -37.82
N LYS A 367 14.80 71.17 -38.65
CA LYS A 367 14.34 72.21 -39.59
C LYS A 367 13.82 73.45 -38.88
N VAL A 368 13.11 73.30 -37.75
CA VAL A 368 12.67 74.44 -36.93
C VAL A 368 13.88 75.16 -36.34
N ASP A 369 14.85 74.42 -35.81
CA ASP A 369 16.06 74.98 -35.21
C ASP A 369 16.94 75.72 -36.24
N GLN A 370 17.06 75.18 -37.45
CA GLN A 370 17.67 75.88 -38.60
C GLN A 370 16.94 77.18 -38.96
N ARG A 371 15.60 77.21 -38.87
CA ARG A 371 14.83 78.43 -39.13
C ARG A 371 14.98 79.46 -38.02
N VAL A 372 15.01 79.02 -36.76
CA VAL A 372 15.25 79.90 -35.60
C VAL A 372 16.64 80.52 -35.69
N THR A 373 17.67 79.71 -35.96
CA THR A 373 19.05 80.19 -36.12
C THR A 373 19.20 81.19 -37.28
N ALA A 374 18.57 80.92 -38.42
CA ALA A 374 18.56 81.84 -39.57
C ALA A 374 17.89 83.20 -39.27
N ILE A 375 16.86 83.22 -38.42
CA ILE A 375 16.23 84.48 -37.98
C ILE A 375 17.13 85.22 -36.98
N THR A 376 17.80 84.50 -36.08
CA THR A 376 18.69 85.11 -35.09
C THR A 376 20.00 85.64 -35.69
N SER A 377 20.48 85.09 -36.81
CA SER A 377 21.68 85.55 -37.52
C SER A 377 21.42 86.64 -38.57
N ALA A 378 20.15 86.94 -38.87
CA ALA A 378 19.74 88.00 -39.80
C ALA A 378 19.52 89.37 -39.11
N LYS A 379 20.01 89.54 -37.88
CA LYS A 379 20.14 90.81 -37.16
C LYS A 379 21.61 91.17 -37.05
#